data_AF-A0A6M3LEM0-F1
#
_entry.id   AF-A0A6M3LEM0-F1
#
_cell.length_a   1.000
_cell.length_b   1.000
_cell.length_c   1.000
_cell.angle_alpha   90.00
_cell.angle_beta   90.00
_cell.angle_gamma   90.00
#
_symmetry.space_group_name_H-M   'P 1'
#
loop_
_entity.id
_entity.type
_entity.pdbx_description
1 polymer ?
#
loop_
_entity_poly.entity_id
_entity_poly.type
_entity_poly.pdbx_seq_one_letter_code
_entity_poly.pdbx_strand_id
1 'polypeptide(L)'
;MIISNKAKCLKCGDVIESRSVHDFVWCNCHSIAVDGGREYLRRVGEAFDMKELSEIKEDSIVNKEVLAKDFDDLTYIEIEYIIKKISSHNYRTNVRSKRADATDVKIYMGDKKQLEEILNYEY
;
A
#
# COMPACT_ATOMS: atom_id res chain seq x y z
N MET A 1 -3.67 -8.76 -0.59
CA MET A 1 -3.49 -9.87 0.37
C MET A 1 -2.20 -9.73 1.20
N ILE A 2 -2.20 -9.99 2.52
CA ILE A 2 -0.96 -10.10 3.33
C ILE A 2 -0.33 -11.49 3.10
N ILE A 3 0.93 -11.53 2.67
CA ILE A 3 1.67 -12.77 2.44
C ILE A 3 2.41 -13.20 3.72
N SER A 4 3.06 -12.25 4.40
CA SER A 4 3.72 -12.49 5.67
C SER A 4 3.59 -11.27 6.58
N ASN A 5 3.44 -11.54 7.87
CA ASN A 5 3.29 -10.52 8.91
C ASN A 5 4.50 -10.60 9.85
N LYS A 6 5.54 -9.82 9.53
CA LYS A 6 6.86 -9.90 10.17
C LYS A 6 7.35 -8.54 10.63
N ALA A 7 8.08 -8.54 11.72
CA ALA A 7 8.84 -7.37 12.16
C ALA A 7 10.17 -7.80 12.79
N LYS A 8 11.15 -6.90 12.74
CA LYS A 8 12.42 -7.06 13.46
C LYS A 8 12.50 -6.08 14.62
N CYS A 9 12.86 -6.59 15.80
CA CYS A 9 13.18 -5.76 16.94
C CYS A 9 14.58 -5.16 16.77
N LEU A 10 14.69 -3.84 16.82
CA LEU A 10 15.95 -3.12 16.72
C LEU A 10 16.74 -3.10 18.03
N LYS A 11 16.11 -3.41 19.17
CA LYS A 11 16.77 -3.56 20.47
C LYS A 11 17.53 -4.87 20.62
N CYS A 12 16.87 -6.00 20.36
CA CYS A 12 17.45 -7.33 20.57
C CYS A 12 17.84 -8.05 19.28
N GLY A 13 17.41 -7.56 18.11
CA GLY A 13 17.72 -8.15 16.82
C GLY A 13 16.76 -9.27 16.37
N ASP A 14 15.84 -9.71 17.21
CA ASP A 14 14.90 -10.79 16.86
C ASP A 14 13.99 -10.44 15.70
N VAL A 15 13.71 -11.43 14.87
CA VAL A 15 12.67 -11.37 13.84
C VAL A 15 11.51 -12.24 14.28
N ILE A 16 10.34 -11.63 14.39
CA ILE A 16 9.09 -12.27 14.83
C ILE A 16 8.09 -12.28 13.68
N GLU A 17 7.24 -13.30 13.63
CA GLU A 17 6.20 -13.51 12.62
C GLU A 17 4.91 -13.94 13.29
N SER A 18 3.78 -13.31 12.95
CA SER A 18 2.44 -13.80 13.31
C SER A 18 1.87 -14.60 12.14
N ARG A 19 1.51 -15.86 12.36
CA ARG A 19 1.03 -16.77 11.30
C ARG A 19 -0.47 -16.98 11.29
N SER A 20 -1.17 -16.63 12.38
CA SER A 20 -2.63 -16.72 12.49
C SER A 20 -3.19 -15.56 13.33
N VAL A 21 -4.51 -15.35 13.28
CA VAL A 21 -5.20 -14.28 14.03
C VAL A 21 -5.18 -14.44 15.56
N HIS A 22 -4.68 -15.58 16.05
CA HIS A 22 -4.51 -15.87 17.47
C HIS A 22 -3.03 -16.06 17.84
N ASP A 23 -2.12 -15.64 16.96
CA ASP A 23 -0.68 -15.83 17.10
C ASP A 23 -0.02 -14.50 17.51
N PHE A 24 -0.13 -14.18 18.81
CA PHE A 24 0.47 -13.00 19.41
C PHE A 24 1.92 -13.31 19.79
N VAL A 25 2.88 -12.77 19.04
CA VAL A 25 4.30 -13.13 19.16
C VAL A 25 5.12 -11.94 19.66
N TRP A 26 5.78 -12.10 20.81
CA TRP A 26 6.75 -11.14 21.35
C TRP A 26 8.17 -11.43 20.86
N CYS A 27 9.01 -10.39 20.74
CA CYS A 27 10.45 -10.59 20.68
C CYS A 27 11.00 -11.00 22.06
N ASN A 28 12.22 -11.55 22.12
CA ASN A 28 12.84 -12.06 23.35
C ASN A 28 13.00 -10.98 24.43
N CYS A 29 13.29 -9.73 24.05
CA CYS A 29 13.39 -8.62 25.00
C CYS A 29 12.04 -7.98 25.37
N HIS A 30 10.93 -8.52 24.84
CA HIS A 30 9.57 -8.05 25.10
C HIS A 30 9.34 -6.56 24.83
N SER A 31 10.17 -5.95 23.97
CA SER A 31 10.02 -4.54 23.57
C SER A 31 8.99 -4.35 22.45
N ILE A 32 8.80 -5.37 21.61
CA ILE A 32 7.83 -5.34 20.50
C ILE A 32 7.09 -6.67 20.35
N ALA A 33 5.88 -6.62 19.75
CA ALA A 33 5.14 -7.80 19.33
C ALA A 33 4.36 -7.59 18.02
N VAL A 34 4.02 -8.70 17.37
CA VAL A 34 3.17 -8.78 16.18
C VAL A 34 2.00 -9.74 16.39
N ASP A 35 0.87 -9.46 15.75
CA ASP A 35 -0.37 -10.25 15.82
C ASP A 35 -1.20 -10.04 14.54
N GLY A 36 -2.22 -10.88 14.33
CA GLY A 36 -3.21 -10.77 13.24
C GLY A 36 -2.98 -11.70 12.04
N GLY A 37 -1.92 -12.53 12.07
CA GLY A 37 -1.65 -13.49 11.00
C GLY A 37 -1.58 -12.84 9.62
N ARG A 38 -2.26 -13.45 8.65
CA ARG A 38 -2.39 -12.92 7.27
C ARG A 38 -3.68 -12.12 7.04
N GLU A 39 -4.45 -11.86 8.10
CA GLU A 39 -5.73 -11.13 7.98
C GLU A 39 -5.55 -9.62 8.22
N TYR A 40 -4.70 -9.25 9.19
CA TYR A 40 -4.38 -7.86 9.49
C TYR A 40 -3.01 -7.73 10.16
N LEU A 41 -2.43 -6.53 10.09
CA LEU A 41 -1.16 -6.21 10.74
C LEU A 41 -1.44 -5.48 12.06
N ARG A 42 -1.08 -6.12 13.18
CA ARG A 42 -1.05 -5.47 14.50
C ARG A 42 0.39 -5.34 14.98
N ARG A 43 0.75 -4.17 15.51
CA ARG A 43 2.06 -3.84 16.08
C ARG A 43 1.90 -3.37 17.50
N VAL A 44 2.76 -3.88 18.38
CA VAL A 44 2.86 -3.45 19.78
C VAL A 44 4.31 -3.07 20.06
N GLY A 45 4.51 -1.98 20.80
CA GLY A 45 5.83 -1.41 21.09
C GLY A 45 6.03 -0.06 20.41
N GLU A 46 7.21 0.52 20.64
CA GLU A 46 7.58 1.81 20.08
C GLU A 46 8.04 1.68 18.62
N ALA A 47 7.64 2.63 17.77
CA ALA A 47 7.97 2.58 16.34
C ALA A 47 9.47 2.59 16.06
N PHE A 48 10.27 3.27 16.89
CA PHE A 48 11.73 3.33 16.74
C PHE A 48 12.44 2.01 17.09
N ASP A 49 11.78 1.10 17.82
CA ASP A 49 12.31 -0.21 18.18
C ASP A 49 12.00 -1.29 17.15
N MET A 50 11.32 -0.92 16.06
CA MET A 50 10.71 -1.86 15.14
C MET A 50 11.08 -1.54 13.69
N LYS A 51 11.54 -2.56 12.97
CA LYS A 51 11.66 -2.54 11.51
C LYS A 51 10.57 -3.42 10.91
N GLU A 52 9.73 -2.83 10.08
CA GLU A 52 8.67 -3.53 9.34
C GLU A 52 9.29 -4.47 8.29
N LEU A 53 8.80 -5.72 8.23
CA LEU A 53 9.28 -6.74 7.31
C LEU A 53 8.12 -7.54 6.66
N SER A 54 6.87 -7.08 6.80
CA SER A 54 5.72 -7.75 6.22
C SER A 54 5.70 -7.63 4.70
N GLU A 55 5.27 -8.70 4.06
CA GLU A 55 5.02 -8.73 2.62
C GLU A 55 3.52 -8.61 2.37
N ILE A 56 3.14 -7.60 1.59
CA ILE A 56 1.76 -7.39 1.16
C ILE A 56 1.74 -7.48 -0.35
N LYS A 57 0.94 -8.39 -0.89
CA LYS A 57 0.60 -8.40 -2.31
C LYS A 57 -0.53 -7.41 -2.52
N GLU A 58 -0.26 -6.36 -3.28
CA GLU A 58 -1.35 -5.57 -3.84
C GLU A 58 -2.10 -6.43 -4.86
N ASP A 59 -3.39 -6.61 -4.65
CA ASP A 59 -4.28 -7.13 -5.69
C ASP A 59 -4.63 -5.94 -6.59
N SER A 60 -3.67 -5.48 -7.37
CA SER A 60 -3.87 -4.47 -8.41
C SER A 60 -3.83 -5.18 -9.75
N ILE A 61 -4.98 -5.71 -10.16
CA ILE A 61 -5.25 -5.91 -11.60
C ILE A 61 -5.51 -4.53 -12.19
N VAL A 62 -4.46 -3.72 -12.33
CA VAL A 62 -4.44 -2.54 -13.19
C VAL A 62 -3.01 -2.43 -13.73
N ASN A 63 -2.65 -3.35 -14.63
CA ASN A 63 -1.35 -3.40 -15.30
C ASN A 63 -1.57 -3.20 -16.79
N LYS A 64 -1.00 -2.13 -17.38
CA LYS A 64 -0.97 -1.77 -18.83
C LYS A 64 -2.29 -1.76 -19.62
N GLU A 65 -3.21 -2.68 -19.38
CA GLU A 65 -4.52 -2.80 -20.01
C GLU A 65 -5.38 -1.56 -19.76
N VAL A 66 -5.33 -0.96 -18.56
CA VAL A 66 -6.01 0.31 -18.27
C VAL A 66 -5.43 1.48 -19.06
N LEU A 67 -4.13 1.49 -19.35
CA LEU A 67 -3.51 2.50 -20.22
C LEU A 67 -3.94 2.34 -21.68
N ALA A 68 -4.50 1.19 -22.04
CA ALA A 68 -4.96 0.87 -23.38
C ALA A 68 -6.48 1.02 -23.55
N LYS A 69 -7.22 1.27 -22.46
CA LYS A 69 -8.67 1.49 -22.46
C LYS A 69 -8.99 2.96 -22.62
N ASP A 70 -10.08 3.25 -23.31
CA ASP A 70 -10.70 4.57 -23.26
C ASP A 70 -11.35 4.78 -21.89
N PHE A 71 -11.47 6.04 -21.46
CA PHE A 71 -12.05 6.39 -20.15
C PHE A 71 -13.45 5.81 -19.94
N ASP A 72 -14.25 5.78 -21.00
CA ASP A 72 -15.63 5.29 -20.98
C ASP A 72 -15.71 3.75 -20.85
N ASP A 73 -14.61 3.04 -21.10
CA ASP A 73 -14.49 1.57 -20.99
C ASP A 73 -13.92 1.11 -19.64
N LEU A 74 -13.59 2.05 -18.74
CA LEU A 74 -13.11 1.71 -17.41
C LEU A 74 -14.23 1.26 -16.49
N THR A 75 -13.95 0.22 -15.73
CA THR A 75 -14.81 -0.22 -14.63
C THR A 75 -14.69 0.73 -13.45
N TYR A 76 -15.73 0.75 -12.60
CA TYR A 76 -15.72 1.54 -11.36
C TYR A 76 -14.50 1.25 -10.47
N ILE A 77 -14.08 -0.02 -10.40
CA ILE A 77 -12.91 -0.44 -9.61
C ILE A 77 -11.62 0.16 -10.18
N GLU A 78 -11.47 0.17 -11.52
CA GLU A 78 -10.31 0.77 -12.18
C GLU A 78 -10.27 2.28 -11.97
N ILE A 79 -11.42 2.96 -12.04
CA ILE A 79 -11.54 4.40 -11.77
C ILE A 79 -11.12 4.71 -10.32
N GLU A 80 -11.66 3.99 -9.33
CA GLU A 80 -11.32 4.19 -7.91
C GLU A 80 -9.83 3.95 -7.64
N TYR A 81 -9.24 2.94 -8.28
CA TYR A 81 -7.80 2.68 -8.17
C TYR A 81 -6.96 3.84 -8.70
N ILE A 82 -7.29 4.36 -9.88
CA ILE A 82 -6.58 5.50 -10.49
C ILE A 82 -6.75 6.75 -9.64
N ILE A 83 -7.95 7.06 -9.15
CA ILE A 83 -8.23 8.21 -8.26
C ILE A 83 -7.36 8.15 -7.00
N LYS A 84 -7.24 6.96 -6.39
CA LYS A 84 -6.40 6.74 -5.22
C LYS A 84 -4.92 7.01 -5.53
N LYS A 85 -4.39 6.48 -6.63
CA LYS A 85 -3.00 6.69 -7.05
C LYS A 85 -2.71 8.14 -7.45
N ILE A 86 -3.62 8.83 -8.14
CA ILE A 86 -3.52 10.27 -8.43
C ILE A 86 -3.46 11.08 -7.13
N SER A 87 -4.38 10.80 -6.20
CA SER A 87 -4.43 11.50 -4.91
C SER A 87 -3.13 11.31 -4.10
N SER A 88 -2.57 10.11 -4.16
CA SER A 88 -1.28 9.75 -3.59
C SER A 88 -0.09 10.45 -4.26
N HIS A 89 -0.09 10.55 -5.59
CA HIS A 89 0.97 11.19 -6.37
C HIS A 89 0.97 12.72 -6.19
N ASN A 90 -0.22 13.34 -6.21
CA ASN A 90 -0.41 14.78 -6.00
C ASN A 90 -0.05 15.25 -4.59
N TYR A 91 -0.11 14.36 -3.58
CA TYR A 91 0.40 14.68 -2.24
C TYR A 91 1.92 14.92 -2.25
N ARG A 92 2.66 14.30 -3.17
CA ARG A 92 4.12 14.50 -3.31
C ARG A 92 4.48 15.69 -4.22
N THR A 93 3.66 16.04 -5.20
CA THR A 93 3.85 17.23 -6.05
C THR A 93 3.16 18.45 -5.45
N ASN A 94 3.83 19.11 -4.52
CA ASN A 94 3.42 20.23 -3.67
C ASN A 94 2.57 21.36 -4.35
N VAL A 95 1.25 21.19 -4.56
CA VAL A 95 0.26 22.26 -4.86
C VAL A 95 -1.17 21.86 -4.40
N ARG A 96 -1.80 22.71 -3.58
CA ARG A 96 -3.23 22.78 -3.16
C ARG A 96 -4.12 21.54 -3.37
N SER A 97 -4.32 20.83 -2.25
CA SER A 97 -5.45 19.97 -1.91
C SER A 97 -6.73 20.14 -2.75
N LYS A 98 -6.93 19.28 -3.73
CA LYS A 98 -8.27 18.90 -4.18
C LYS A 98 -8.31 17.37 -4.23
N ARG A 99 -9.37 16.77 -3.68
CA ARG A 99 -9.63 15.34 -3.83
C ARG A 99 -9.70 15.07 -5.34
N ALA A 100 -8.94 14.10 -5.84
CA ALA A 100 -9.01 13.75 -7.25
C ALA A 100 -10.41 13.24 -7.58
N ASP A 101 -10.97 13.68 -8.70
CA ASP A 101 -12.28 13.23 -9.19
C ASP A 101 -12.19 12.63 -10.61
N ALA A 102 -13.33 12.18 -11.15
CA ALA A 102 -13.40 11.56 -12.48
C ALA A 102 -12.88 12.48 -13.61
N THR A 103 -12.97 13.80 -13.45
CA THR A 103 -12.44 14.79 -14.39
C THR A 103 -10.92 14.76 -14.40
N ASP A 104 -10.30 14.64 -13.23
CA ASP A 104 -8.85 14.51 -13.12
C ASP A 104 -8.40 13.23 -13.82
N VAL A 105 -9.04 12.09 -13.56
CA VAL A 105 -8.75 10.82 -14.23
C VAL A 105 -8.81 10.96 -15.74
N LYS A 106 -9.82 11.65 -16.29
CA LYS A 106 -9.94 11.88 -17.73
C LYS A 106 -8.79 12.71 -18.30
N ILE A 107 -8.30 13.71 -17.56
CA ILE A 107 -7.11 14.49 -17.95
C ILE A 107 -5.87 13.58 -17.96
N TYR A 108 -5.64 12.79 -16.92
CA TYR A 108 -4.50 11.87 -16.84
C TYR A 108 -4.56 10.76 -17.90
N MET A 109 -5.74 10.23 -18.23
CA MET A 109 -5.88 9.26 -19.32
C MET A 109 -5.58 9.88 -20.69
N GLY A 110 -5.82 11.18 -20.86
CA GLY A 110 -5.36 11.94 -22.02
C GLY A 110 -3.84 12.14 -22.06
N ASP A 111 -3.16 12.10 -20.91
CA ASP A 111 -1.70 12.16 -20.76
C ASP A 111 -1.14 10.80 -20.33
N LYS A 112 -1.03 9.89 -21.31
CA LYS A 112 -0.55 8.52 -21.11
C LYS A 112 0.77 8.45 -20.34
N LYS A 113 1.69 9.39 -20.57
CA LYS A 113 3.00 9.40 -19.90
C LYS A 113 2.83 9.69 -18.41
N GLN A 114 2.02 10.67 -18.05
CA GLN A 114 1.74 11.00 -16.66
C GLN A 114 0.99 9.86 -15.95
N LEU A 115 0.07 9.19 -16.65
CA LEU A 115 -0.64 8.03 -16.11
C LEU A 115 0.29 6.82 -15.90
N GLU A 116 1.23 6.56 -16.81
CA GLU A 116 2.27 5.53 -16.63
C GLU A 116 3.13 5.80 -15.40
N GLU A 117 3.53 7.06 -15.16
CA GLU A 117 4.29 7.46 -13.98
C GLU A 117 3.50 7.26 -12.67
N ILE A 118 2.19 7.54 -12.68
CA ILE A 118 1.29 7.34 -11.53
C ILE A 118 1.04 5.86 -11.23
N LEU A 119 0.82 5.05 -12.26
CA LEU A 119 0.52 3.62 -12.11
C LEU A 119 1.76 2.82 -11.68
N ASN A 120 2.95 3.23 -12.13
CA ASN A 120 4.23 2.60 -11.74
C ASN A 120 4.81 3.15 -10.44
N TYR A 121 4.07 4.00 -9.73
CA TYR A 121 4.54 4.60 -8.49
C TYR A 121 4.49 3.59 -7.33
N GLU A 122 5.64 2.98 -7.03
CA GLU A 122 5.88 2.14 -5.84
C GLU A 122 5.96 3.04 -4.59
N TYR A 123 5.26 2.63 -3.53
CA TYR A 123 5.12 3.42 -2.30
C TYR A 123 6.32 3.27 -1.36
#